data_AF-A0A7Z9L0F3-F1
#
_entry.id   AF-A0A7Z9L0F3-F1
#
_cell.length_a   1.000
_cell.length_b   1.000
_cell.length_c   1.000
_cell.angle_alpha   90.00
_cell.angle_beta   90.00
_cell.angle_gamma   90.00
#
_symmetry.space_group_name_H-M   'P 1'
#
loop_
_entity.id
_entity.type
_entity.pdbx_description
1 polymer ?
#
loop_
_entity_poly.entity_id
_entity_poly.type
_entity_poly.pdbx_seq_one_letter_code
_entity_poly.pdbx_strand_id
1 'polypeptide(L)'
;MKSNFTKITFCLFALMSFMITNTTKAQTTFNVSVNNFSFTNADITISVGDSVKWTNSSGFHNVNGTTTTFPLNPESFGNSEGTSWTFIVGFTIEGTYNYQCDVHEPGMAGTVTVVATTGIDGNSQLTSMGTSIIYPVPANEFVQIDFSPGLLSLNVPLAVVVYDMMGREVLSKENITDTTIRLNTNNWSSPLYIYHFICDDKTVEMGKILVQ
;
A
#
# COMPACT_ATOMS: atom_id res chain seq x y z
N MET A 1 -18.61 -58.54 -21.50
CA MET A 1 -18.32 -57.49 -20.49
C MET A 1 -17.15 -56.65 -20.99
N LYS A 2 -17.41 -55.48 -21.58
CA LYS A 2 -16.36 -54.56 -22.06
C LYS A 2 -16.15 -53.47 -21.02
N SER A 3 -14.88 -53.24 -20.69
CA SER A 3 -14.42 -52.58 -19.47
C SER A 3 -14.60 -51.05 -19.51
N ASN A 4 -15.12 -50.45 -18.43
CA ASN A 4 -15.27 -49.01 -18.23
C ASN A 4 -14.01 -48.33 -17.64
N PHE A 5 -12.82 -48.91 -17.84
CA PHE A 5 -11.61 -48.47 -17.13
C PHE A 5 -10.92 -47.23 -17.71
N THR A 6 -11.32 -46.72 -18.88
CA THR A 6 -10.60 -45.62 -19.55
C THR A 6 -11.11 -44.22 -19.19
N LYS A 7 -12.23 -44.06 -18.47
CA LYS A 7 -12.80 -42.73 -18.16
C LYS A 7 -12.47 -42.20 -16.77
N ILE A 8 -11.93 -43.03 -15.87
CA ILE A 8 -11.65 -42.63 -14.48
C ILE A 8 -10.26 -42.01 -14.31
N THR A 9 -9.32 -42.26 -15.23
CA THR A 9 -7.96 -41.72 -15.13
C THR A 9 -7.86 -40.23 -15.49
N PHE A 10 -8.84 -39.66 -16.19
CA PHE A 10 -8.78 -38.24 -16.59
C PHE A 10 -9.36 -37.26 -15.55
N CYS A 11 -10.04 -37.75 -14.51
CA CYS A 11 -10.58 -36.90 -13.43
C CYS A 11 -9.61 -36.70 -12.25
N LEU A 12 -8.53 -37.47 -12.16
CA LEU A 12 -7.58 -37.38 -11.02
C LEU A 12 -6.35 -36.50 -11.29
N PHE A 13 -6.09 -36.11 -12.55
CA PHE A 13 -5.01 -35.16 -12.86
C PHE A 13 -5.45 -33.69 -12.92
N ALA A 14 -6.76 -33.42 -13.02
CA ALA A 14 -7.29 -32.06 -13.07
C ALA A 14 -7.48 -31.42 -11.69
N LEU A 15 -7.33 -32.17 -10.59
CA LEU A 15 -7.54 -31.66 -9.22
C LEU A 15 -6.27 -31.20 -8.49
N MET A 16 -5.08 -31.34 -9.09
CA MET A 16 -3.81 -31.06 -8.39
C MET A 16 -3.09 -29.78 -8.85
N SER A 17 -3.71 -28.94 -9.70
CA SER A 17 -3.05 -27.73 -10.23
C SER A 17 -3.85 -26.45 -10.02
N PHE A 18 -4.49 -26.34 -8.86
CA PHE A 18 -4.97 -25.05 -8.36
C PHE A 18 -4.38 -24.78 -6.98
N MET A 19 -3.04 -24.82 -6.90
CA MET A 19 -2.35 -24.05 -5.88
C MET A 19 -2.38 -22.60 -6.36
N ILE A 20 -3.44 -21.87 -6.01
CA ILE A 20 -3.36 -20.41 -6.01
C ILE A 20 -2.19 -20.09 -5.09
N THR A 21 -1.09 -19.61 -5.65
CA THR A 21 -0.04 -18.96 -4.87
C THR A 21 -0.67 -17.70 -4.30
N ASN A 22 -1.29 -17.82 -3.13
CA ASN A 22 -1.57 -16.68 -2.29
C ASN A 22 -0.21 -16.11 -1.93
N THR A 23 0.23 -15.11 -2.67
CA THR A 23 1.38 -14.31 -2.28
C THR A 23 0.95 -13.56 -1.03
N THR A 24 1.12 -14.18 0.14
CA THR A 24 1.05 -13.46 1.40
C THR A 24 2.13 -12.39 1.30
N LYS A 25 1.74 -11.11 1.19
CA LYS A 25 2.70 -10.00 1.26
C LYS A 25 3.48 -10.19 2.57
N ALA A 26 4.76 -10.51 2.44
CA ALA A 26 5.64 -10.63 3.58
C ALA A 26 5.82 -9.22 4.16
N GLN A 27 5.67 -9.10 5.47
CA GLN A 27 6.04 -7.91 6.25
C GLN A 27 7.47 -7.51 5.90
N THR A 28 7.66 -6.30 5.36
CA THR A 28 8.99 -5.83 4.97
C THR A 28 9.72 -5.32 6.21
N THR A 29 10.99 -5.69 6.36
CA THR A 29 11.85 -5.14 7.42
C THR A 29 12.86 -4.18 6.82
N PHE A 30 12.74 -2.90 7.17
CA PHE A 30 13.66 -1.84 6.80
C PHE A 30 14.84 -1.83 7.79
N ASN A 31 16.07 -1.79 7.28
CA ASN A 31 17.26 -1.84 8.12
C ASN A 31 17.86 -0.44 8.26
N VAL A 32 18.08 -0.02 9.51
CA VAL A 32 18.76 1.20 9.88
C VAL A 32 20.02 0.82 10.63
N SER A 33 21.18 1.26 10.14
CA SER A 33 22.43 1.15 10.88
C SER A 33 22.59 2.36 11.78
N VAL A 34 23.05 2.12 13.00
CA VAL A 34 23.40 3.13 13.99
C VAL A 34 24.92 3.14 14.06
N ASN A 35 25.52 4.22 13.58
CA ASN A 35 26.97 4.37 13.57
C ASN A 35 27.35 5.85 13.67
N ASN A 36 28.48 6.10 14.33
CA ASN A 36 28.90 7.46 14.69
C ASN A 36 27.72 8.22 15.34
N PHE A 37 27.54 9.49 15.02
CA PHE A 37 26.44 10.31 15.53
C PHE A 37 25.22 10.32 14.58
N SER A 38 24.93 9.20 13.89
CA SER A 38 23.89 9.17 12.84
C SER A 38 23.11 7.85 12.74
N PHE A 39 21.88 7.96 12.23
CA PHE A 39 21.09 6.85 11.71
C PHE A 39 21.18 6.82 10.18
N THR A 40 21.48 5.67 9.57
CA THR A 40 21.43 5.57 8.09
C THR A 40 19.98 5.59 7.62
N ASN A 41 19.66 6.42 6.61
CA ASN A 41 18.27 6.68 6.24
C ASN A 41 17.45 7.08 7.47
N ALA A 42 17.88 8.16 8.14
CA ALA A 42 17.25 8.62 9.37
C ALA A 42 15.75 8.90 9.19
N ASP A 43 15.33 9.31 7.99
CA ASP A 43 13.93 9.47 7.62
C ASP A 43 13.53 8.35 6.67
N ILE A 44 12.55 7.53 7.08
CA ILE A 44 12.03 6.43 6.27
C ILE A 44 10.52 6.53 6.12
N THR A 45 10.01 6.06 4.98
CA THR A 45 8.59 5.84 4.76
C THR A 45 8.33 4.35 4.59
N ILE A 46 7.40 3.80 5.36
CA ILE A 46 7.03 2.38 5.37
C ILE A 46 5.51 2.22 5.33
N SER A 47 5.03 1.01 5.04
CA SER A 47 3.60 0.72 5.07
C SER A 47 3.17 0.16 6.43
N VAL A 48 1.89 0.33 6.79
CA VAL A 48 1.30 -0.34 7.95
C VAL A 48 1.55 -1.85 7.90
N GLY A 49 2.06 -2.39 8.99
CA GLY A 49 2.46 -3.79 9.14
C GLY A 49 3.94 -4.06 8.87
N ASP A 50 4.69 -3.11 8.30
CA ASP A 50 6.15 -3.23 8.13
C ASP A 50 6.89 -3.07 9.47
N SER A 51 8.20 -3.34 9.45
CA SER A 51 9.07 -3.18 10.62
C SER A 51 10.34 -2.43 10.29
N VAL A 52 10.91 -1.81 11.31
CA VAL A 52 12.23 -1.17 11.24
C VAL A 52 13.15 -1.86 12.23
N LYS A 53 14.33 -2.23 11.74
CA LYS A 53 15.40 -2.86 12.50
C LYS A 53 16.58 -1.89 12.60
N TRP A 54 16.82 -1.36 13.78
CA TRP A 54 18.02 -0.61 14.10
C TRP A 54 19.13 -1.56 14.57
N THR A 55 20.33 -1.38 14.03
CA THR A 55 21.51 -2.17 14.40
C THR A 55 22.65 -1.24 14.79
N ASN A 56 23.01 -1.25 16.07
CA ASN A 56 24.19 -0.55 16.58
C ASN A 56 25.35 -1.54 16.68
N SER A 57 26.32 -1.45 15.76
CA SER A 57 27.51 -2.31 15.76
C SER A 57 28.61 -1.84 16.72
N SER A 58 28.60 -0.56 17.11
CA SER A 58 29.63 0.06 17.97
C SER A 58 29.23 1.47 18.39
N GLY A 59 29.67 1.93 19.56
CA GLY A 59 29.31 3.25 20.09
C GLY A 59 28.14 3.16 21.07
N PHE A 60 27.98 4.20 21.89
CA PHE A 60 26.96 4.26 22.94
C PHE A 60 25.73 5.02 22.41
N HIS A 61 24.68 4.27 22.08
CA HIS A 61 23.49 4.81 21.42
C HIS A 61 22.21 4.13 21.91
N ASN A 62 21.09 4.80 21.67
CA ASN A 62 19.75 4.21 21.68
C ASN A 62 18.90 4.73 20.52
N VAL A 63 17.69 4.20 20.44
CA VAL A 63 16.55 4.78 19.73
C VAL A 63 15.51 5.10 20.79
N ASN A 64 15.11 6.37 20.87
CA ASN A 64 14.01 6.84 21.69
C ASN A 64 12.98 7.52 20.80
N GLY A 65 11.82 6.88 20.63
CA GLY A 65 10.63 7.42 20.00
C GLY A 65 9.43 7.37 20.94
N THR A 66 9.67 7.48 22.25
CA THR A 66 8.61 7.41 23.27
C THR A 66 7.70 8.63 23.21
N THR A 67 6.43 8.46 23.60
CA THR A 67 5.47 9.58 23.67
C THR A 67 5.76 10.55 24.81
N THR A 68 6.65 10.20 25.74
CA THR A 68 7.20 11.15 26.73
C THR A 68 8.09 12.18 26.05
N THR A 69 8.99 11.73 25.18
CA THR A 69 9.89 12.63 24.42
C THR A 69 9.18 13.26 23.21
N PHE A 70 8.33 12.50 22.53
CA PHE A 70 7.57 12.93 21.35
C PHE A 70 6.05 12.72 21.56
N PRO A 71 5.36 13.66 22.23
CA PRO A 71 3.92 13.50 22.58
C PRO A 71 2.97 13.31 21.41
N LEU A 72 3.40 13.62 20.18
CA LEU A 72 2.61 13.47 18.95
C LEU A 72 2.84 12.13 18.25
N ASN A 73 3.78 11.30 18.71
CA ASN A 73 3.96 9.96 18.15
C ASN A 73 2.70 9.11 18.41
N PRO A 74 2.21 8.34 17.42
CA PRO A 74 1.02 7.51 17.61
C PRO A 74 1.19 6.43 18.70
N GLU A 75 2.40 5.89 18.85
CA GLU A 75 2.75 4.89 19.88
C GLU A 75 4.20 5.07 20.34
N SER A 76 4.49 4.69 21.59
CA SER A 76 5.84 4.71 22.14
C SER A 76 6.69 3.55 21.65
N PHE A 77 7.96 3.83 21.33
CA PHE A 77 8.98 2.81 21.13
C PHE A 77 10.35 3.31 21.57
N GLY A 78 11.23 2.38 21.92
CA GLY A 78 12.63 2.69 22.18
C GLY A 78 13.37 1.58 22.91
N ASN A 79 14.68 1.73 23.03
CA ASN A 79 15.56 0.84 23.77
C ASN A 79 16.45 1.62 24.75
N SER A 80 17.00 0.93 25.73
CA SER A 80 18.00 1.51 26.62
C SER A 80 19.29 1.82 25.88
N GLU A 81 19.98 2.87 26.32
CA GLU A 81 21.32 3.23 25.86
C GLU A 81 22.30 2.09 26.10
N GLY A 82 23.14 1.83 25.10
CA GLY A 82 24.12 0.76 25.19
C GLY A 82 24.95 0.63 23.93
N THR A 83 25.81 -0.39 23.95
CA THR A 83 26.67 -0.77 22.82
C THR A 83 26.19 -2.10 22.24
N SER A 84 26.47 -2.34 20.95
CA SER A 84 26.31 -3.66 20.32
C SER A 84 24.92 -4.28 20.48
N TRP A 85 23.90 -3.66 19.88
CA TRP A 85 22.52 -4.11 20.01
C TRP A 85 21.77 -4.12 18.68
N THR A 86 20.66 -4.84 18.67
CA THR A 86 19.66 -4.83 17.61
C THR A 86 18.30 -4.58 18.23
N PHE A 87 17.55 -3.64 17.66
CA PHE A 87 16.22 -3.26 18.12
C PHE A 87 15.25 -3.26 16.93
N ILE A 88 14.11 -3.92 17.06
CA ILE A 88 13.13 -4.07 15.99
C ILE A 88 11.77 -3.60 16.49
N VAL A 89 11.10 -2.77 15.69
CA VAL A 89 9.74 -2.29 15.96
C VAL A 89 8.87 -2.57 14.74
N GLY A 90 7.70 -3.17 14.98
CA GLY A 90 6.64 -3.29 13.98
C GLY A 90 5.68 -2.12 14.10
N PHE A 91 5.34 -1.49 12.98
CA PHE A 91 4.51 -0.31 12.94
C PHE A 91 3.13 -0.66 12.39
N THR A 92 2.11 -0.63 13.24
CA THR A 92 0.74 -1.03 12.90
C THR A 92 -0.25 0.13 12.85
N ILE A 93 0.17 1.33 13.27
CA ILE A 93 -0.65 2.53 13.28
C ILE A 93 -0.02 3.53 12.29
N GLU A 94 -0.85 4.10 11.44
CA GLU A 94 -0.42 5.14 10.50
C GLU A 94 -0.02 6.43 11.23
N GLY A 95 0.89 7.18 10.63
CA GLY A 95 1.34 8.47 11.16
C GLY A 95 2.85 8.62 11.16
N THR A 96 3.31 9.75 11.68
CA THR A 96 4.74 10.08 11.77
C THR A 96 5.25 9.82 13.19
N TYR A 97 6.31 9.02 13.27
CA TYR A 97 7.01 8.68 14.48
C TYR A 97 8.39 9.35 14.48
N ASN A 98 8.57 10.35 15.33
CA ASN A 98 9.87 10.97 15.54
C ASN A 98 10.69 10.13 16.50
N TYR A 99 12.00 10.07 16.29
CA TYR A 99 12.90 9.41 17.21
C TYR A 99 14.28 10.07 17.24
N GLN A 100 15.03 9.79 18.30
CA GLN A 100 16.37 10.30 18.51
C GLN A 100 17.27 9.31 19.23
N CYS A 101 18.56 9.62 19.30
CA CYS A 101 19.47 9.06 20.28
C CYS A 101 19.64 10.07 21.42
N ASP A 102 19.27 9.69 22.65
CA ASP A 102 19.18 10.63 23.79
C ASP A 102 20.52 11.29 24.10
N VAL A 103 21.60 10.52 24.14
CA VAL A 103 22.95 11.06 24.41
C VAL A 103 23.53 11.94 23.29
N HIS A 104 22.87 12.02 22.13
CA HIS A 104 23.30 12.81 20.98
C HIS A 104 22.18 13.72 20.46
N GLU A 105 21.16 14.00 21.27
CA GLU A 105 20.12 14.96 20.95
C GLU A 105 20.68 16.41 20.95
N PRO A 106 20.12 17.32 20.14
CA PRO A 106 19.16 17.08 19.06
C PRO A 106 19.83 16.63 17.74
N GLY A 107 21.15 16.43 17.73
CA GLY A 107 21.94 16.23 16.51
C GLY A 107 21.77 14.88 15.83
N MET A 108 21.27 13.88 16.55
CA MET A 108 21.03 12.53 16.05
C MET A 108 19.55 12.16 16.19
N ALA A 109 18.78 12.49 15.15
CA ALA A 109 17.33 12.29 15.09
C ALA A 109 16.90 11.73 13.73
N GLY A 110 15.68 11.24 13.66
CA GLY A 110 15.07 10.70 12.45
C GLY A 110 13.55 10.55 12.58
N THR A 111 12.92 10.12 11.49
CA THR A 111 11.48 9.91 11.40
C THR A 111 11.13 8.57 10.73
N VAL A 112 10.09 7.92 11.23
CA VAL A 112 9.41 6.81 10.54
C VAL A 112 8.02 7.30 10.17
N THR A 113 7.77 7.48 8.87
CA THR A 113 6.44 7.82 8.34
C THR A 113 5.75 6.52 7.92
N VAL A 114 4.66 6.19 8.60
CA VAL A 114 3.87 4.99 8.35
C VAL A 114 2.64 5.38 7.53
N VAL A 115 2.56 4.88 6.30
CA VAL A 115 1.44 5.12 5.39
C VAL A 115 0.54 3.89 5.33
N ALA A 116 -0.73 4.10 5.01
CA ALA A 116 -1.67 3.00 4.80
C ALA A 116 -1.16 2.06 3.68
N THR A 117 -1.27 0.76 3.92
CA THR A 117 -0.93 -0.28 2.95
C THR A 117 -2.02 -0.33 1.88
N THR A 118 -1.91 0.49 0.84
CA THR A 118 -2.69 0.23 -0.37
C THR A 118 -2.15 -1.05 -0.98
N GLY A 119 -3.03 -1.98 -1.36
CA GLY A 119 -2.64 -3.29 -1.92
C GLY A 119 -1.96 -3.23 -3.29
N ILE A 120 -1.34 -2.10 -3.64
CA ILE A 120 -0.70 -1.85 -4.92
C ILE A 120 0.82 -1.80 -4.68
N ASP A 121 1.55 -2.78 -5.18
CA ASP A 121 2.99 -2.62 -5.41
C ASP A 121 3.17 -1.63 -6.56
N GLY A 122 3.25 -0.34 -6.24
CA GLY A 122 3.39 0.72 -7.22
C GLY A 122 4.19 1.87 -6.63
N ASN A 123 5.48 1.92 -6.98
CA ASN A 123 6.37 3.08 -6.97
C ASN A 123 5.96 4.24 -6.04
N SER A 124 6.72 4.47 -4.97
CA SER A 124 6.55 5.50 -3.92
C SER A 124 6.38 6.96 -4.39
N GLN A 125 6.34 7.21 -5.69
CA GLN A 125 5.96 8.48 -6.32
C GLN A 125 4.44 8.63 -6.52
N LEU A 126 3.67 7.55 -6.48
CA LEU A 126 2.24 7.56 -6.84
C LEU A 126 1.29 7.95 -5.70
N THR A 127 1.68 7.72 -4.45
CA THR A 127 0.96 8.19 -3.26
C THR A 127 1.04 9.72 -3.07
N SER A 128 1.91 10.41 -3.82
CA SER A 128 2.02 11.88 -3.83
C SER A 128 1.02 12.57 -4.78
N MET A 129 0.18 11.82 -5.50
CA MET A 129 -0.61 12.36 -6.61
C MET A 129 -1.99 12.89 -6.18
N GLY A 130 -2.38 12.67 -4.93
CA GLY A 130 -3.70 12.98 -4.39
C GLY A 130 -4.75 11.93 -4.73
N THR A 131 -5.82 11.86 -3.96
CA THR A 131 -6.94 10.91 -4.16
C THR A 131 -7.98 11.50 -5.10
N SER A 132 -8.40 10.75 -6.11
CA SER A 132 -9.56 11.13 -6.91
C SER A 132 -10.84 10.98 -6.10
N ILE A 133 -11.85 11.81 -6.40
CA ILE A 133 -13.14 11.78 -5.70
C ILE A 133 -14.22 11.25 -6.63
N ILE A 134 -15.09 10.40 -6.07
CA ILE A 134 -16.13 9.69 -6.81
C ILE A 134 -17.48 9.96 -6.15
N TYR A 135 -18.45 10.46 -6.92
CA TYR A 135 -19.77 10.83 -6.39
C TYR A 135 -20.86 10.87 -7.48
N PRO A 136 -22.15 10.71 -7.11
CA PRO A 136 -22.62 10.27 -5.80
C PRO A 136 -22.32 8.78 -5.57
N VAL A 137 -22.12 8.39 -4.32
CA VAL A 137 -22.01 6.98 -3.90
C VAL A 137 -22.97 6.76 -2.72
N PRO A 138 -23.96 5.85 -2.81
CA PRO A 138 -24.29 5.02 -3.96
C PRO A 138 -24.76 5.83 -5.20
N ALA A 139 -24.34 5.39 -6.38
CA ALA A 139 -24.76 5.93 -7.67
C ALA A 139 -26.07 5.27 -8.13
N ASN A 140 -26.92 5.99 -8.84
CA ASN A 140 -28.16 5.45 -9.41
C ASN A 140 -28.05 5.41 -10.95
N GLU A 141 -27.97 6.57 -11.60
CA GLU A 141 -27.87 6.67 -13.06
C GLU A 141 -26.44 6.93 -13.57
N PHE A 142 -25.62 7.55 -12.73
CA PHE A 142 -24.27 7.92 -13.08
C PHE A 142 -23.38 8.02 -11.84
N VAL A 143 -22.09 7.93 -12.08
CA VAL A 143 -21.05 8.36 -11.16
C VAL A 143 -20.13 9.36 -11.86
N GLN A 144 -19.74 10.40 -11.15
CA GLN A 144 -18.74 11.37 -11.55
C GLN A 144 -17.42 11.04 -10.84
N ILE A 145 -16.32 11.13 -11.60
CA ILE A 145 -14.96 10.97 -11.12
C ILE A 145 -14.25 12.27 -11.39
N ASP A 146 -13.84 12.98 -10.33
CA ASP A 146 -12.89 14.09 -10.46
C ASP A 146 -11.50 13.57 -10.15
N PHE A 147 -10.62 13.64 -11.14
CA PHE A 147 -9.26 13.12 -11.06
C PHE A 147 -8.37 14.06 -10.27
N SER A 148 -7.47 13.47 -9.48
CA SER A 148 -6.43 14.26 -8.83
C SER A 148 -5.49 14.89 -9.88
N PRO A 149 -5.07 16.16 -9.71
CA PRO A 149 -4.18 16.82 -10.68
C PRO A 149 -2.87 16.07 -10.93
N GLY A 150 -2.39 15.32 -9.92
CA GLY A 150 -1.21 14.48 -10.06
C GLY A 150 -1.38 13.44 -11.19
N LEU A 151 -2.54 12.76 -11.25
CA LEU A 151 -2.81 11.72 -12.26
C LEU A 151 -2.80 12.25 -13.68
N LEU A 152 -3.29 13.48 -13.88
CA LEU A 152 -3.34 14.11 -15.21
C LEU A 152 -2.00 14.76 -15.60
N SER A 153 -1.14 15.03 -14.64
CA SER A 153 0.20 15.59 -14.87
C SER A 153 1.23 14.56 -15.31
N LEU A 154 0.88 13.27 -15.25
CA LEU A 154 1.68 12.22 -15.83
C LEU A 154 1.67 12.40 -17.35
N ASN A 155 2.84 12.55 -17.97
CA ASN A 155 3.00 12.53 -19.44
C ASN A 155 2.73 11.13 -20.04
N VAL A 156 1.82 10.36 -19.45
CA VAL A 156 1.36 9.05 -19.91
C VAL A 156 -0.17 9.03 -19.94
N PRO A 157 -0.78 8.36 -20.93
CA PRO A 157 -2.23 8.26 -21.00
C PRO A 157 -2.82 7.63 -19.74
N LEU A 158 -3.81 8.30 -19.16
CA LEU A 158 -4.62 7.78 -18.08
C LEU A 158 -5.80 6.99 -18.66
N ALA A 159 -6.08 5.83 -18.08
CA ALA A 159 -7.28 5.04 -18.36
C ALA A 159 -8.03 4.74 -17.07
N VAL A 160 -9.35 4.56 -17.18
CA VAL A 160 -10.20 3.98 -16.14
C VAL A 160 -10.78 2.67 -16.64
N VAL A 161 -10.68 1.62 -15.82
CA VAL A 161 -11.32 0.33 -16.07
C VAL A 161 -12.16 -0.03 -14.85
N VAL A 162 -13.38 -0.48 -15.08
CA VAL A 162 -14.33 -0.86 -14.02
C VAL A 162 -14.67 -2.34 -14.19
N TYR A 163 -14.59 -3.06 -13.08
CA TYR A 163 -14.88 -4.49 -12.99
C TYR A 163 -16.05 -4.76 -12.05
N ASP A 164 -16.85 -5.78 -12.37
CA ASP A 164 -17.81 -6.35 -11.42
C ASP A 164 -17.11 -7.23 -10.36
N MET A 165 -17.88 -7.73 -9.40
CA MET A 165 -17.36 -8.57 -8.31
C MET A 165 -16.83 -9.93 -8.76
N MET A 166 -17.12 -10.35 -9.98
CA MET A 166 -16.58 -11.57 -10.59
C MET A 166 -15.31 -11.27 -11.41
N GLY A 167 -14.83 -10.01 -11.40
CA GLY A 167 -13.66 -9.57 -12.15
C GLY A 167 -13.91 -9.35 -13.63
N ARG A 168 -15.18 -9.32 -14.09
CA ARG A 168 -15.50 -9.04 -15.49
C ARG A 168 -15.46 -7.54 -15.72
N GLU A 169 -14.77 -7.13 -16.78
CA GLU A 169 -14.76 -5.73 -17.22
C GLU A 169 -16.17 -5.31 -17.64
N VAL A 170 -16.67 -4.22 -17.04
CA VAL A 170 -17.97 -3.64 -17.36
C VAL A 170 -17.87 -2.30 -18.07
N LEU A 171 -16.75 -1.60 -17.93
CA LEU A 171 -16.44 -0.35 -18.61
C LEU A 171 -14.93 -0.17 -18.71
N SER A 172 -14.46 0.33 -19.85
CA SER A 172 -13.11 0.84 -20.02
C SER A 172 -13.16 2.17 -20.78
N LYS A 173 -12.37 3.14 -20.35
CA LYS A 173 -12.17 4.42 -21.03
C LYS A 173 -10.70 4.83 -20.94
N GLU A 174 -10.08 5.00 -22.10
CA GLU A 174 -8.66 5.34 -22.23
C GLU A 174 -8.44 6.81 -22.60
N ASN A 175 -7.19 7.25 -22.55
CA ASN A 175 -6.75 8.60 -22.95
C ASN A 175 -7.53 9.72 -22.24
N ILE A 176 -7.75 9.55 -20.94
CA ILE A 176 -8.42 10.54 -20.10
C ILE A 176 -7.51 11.77 -19.95
N THR A 177 -7.95 12.89 -20.52
CA THR A 177 -7.33 14.21 -20.35
C THR A 177 -8.19 15.17 -19.55
N ASP A 178 -9.48 14.85 -19.39
CA ASP A 178 -10.43 15.67 -18.66
C ASP A 178 -10.17 15.58 -17.15
N THR A 179 -10.32 16.70 -16.44
CA THR A 179 -10.24 16.72 -14.96
C THR A 179 -11.38 15.98 -14.30
N THR A 180 -12.47 15.79 -15.05
CA THR A 180 -13.71 15.17 -14.58
C THR A 180 -14.28 14.31 -15.69
N ILE A 181 -14.72 13.10 -15.35
CA ILE A 181 -15.55 12.29 -16.24
C ILE A 181 -16.83 11.83 -15.55
N ARG A 182 -17.85 11.57 -16.36
CA ARG A 182 -19.11 11.00 -15.93
C ARG A 182 -19.30 9.63 -16.58
N LEU A 183 -19.50 8.61 -15.75
CA LEU A 183 -19.78 7.24 -16.17
C LEU A 183 -21.27 6.96 -15.96
N ASN A 184 -21.91 6.35 -16.95
CA ASN A 184 -23.32 5.94 -16.87
C ASN A 184 -23.41 4.56 -16.19
N THR A 185 -24.23 4.46 -15.15
CA THR A 185 -24.41 3.24 -14.34
C THR A 185 -25.76 2.55 -14.56
N ASN A 186 -26.62 3.03 -15.47
CA ASN A 186 -27.96 2.47 -15.67
C ASN A 186 -27.98 0.98 -16.06
N ASN A 187 -26.90 0.48 -16.68
CA ASN A 187 -26.77 -0.92 -17.08
C ASN A 187 -25.92 -1.75 -16.10
N TRP A 188 -25.59 -1.19 -14.94
CA TRP A 188 -24.77 -1.84 -13.94
C TRP A 188 -25.69 -2.61 -12.98
N SER A 189 -25.62 -3.94 -13.03
CA SER A 189 -26.52 -4.83 -12.30
C SER A 189 -26.01 -5.29 -10.92
N SER A 190 -24.76 -4.97 -10.57
CA SER A 190 -24.17 -5.32 -9.28
C SER A 190 -24.23 -4.14 -8.31
N PRO A 191 -24.38 -4.35 -6.99
CA PRO A 191 -24.40 -3.25 -6.03
C PRO A 191 -23.01 -2.66 -5.75
N LEU A 192 -21.95 -3.34 -6.20
CA LEU A 192 -20.57 -2.98 -5.95
C LEU A 192 -19.71 -3.28 -7.19
N TYR A 193 -18.87 -2.32 -7.53
CA TYR A 193 -17.86 -2.40 -8.59
C TYR A 193 -16.50 -1.96 -8.06
N ILE A 194 -15.44 -2.42 -8.72
CA ILE A 194 -14.07 -2.01 -8.45
C ILE A 194 -13.59 -1.20 -9.66
N TYR A 195 -13.05 0.00 -9.43
CA TYR A 195 -12.41 0.79 -10.49
C TYR A 195 -10.89 0.74 -10.32
N HIS A 196 -10.19 0.71 -11.45
CA HIS A 196 -8.75 0.87 -11.55
C HIS A 196 -8.48 2.10 -12.43
N PHE A 197 -7.61 2.98 -11.97
CA PHE A 197 -6.94 3.94 -12.84
C PHE A 197 -5.61 3.35 -13.27
N ILE A 198 -5.32 3.45 -14.56
CA ILE A 198 -4.17 2.79 -15.19
C ILE A 198 -3.36 3.83 -15.96
N CYS A 199 -2.05 3.80 -15.76
CA CYS A 199 -1.07 4.54 -16.55
C CYS A 199 0.08 3.59 -16.91
N ASP A 200 0.48 3.51 -18.18
CA ASP A 200 1.56 2.63 -18.65
C ASP A 200 1.40 1.18 -18.15
N ASP A 201 0.18 0.64 -18.32
CA ASP A 201 -0.25 -0.69 -17.88
C ASP A 201 -0.16 -0.98 -16.37
N LYS A 202 0.10 0.05 -15.54
CA LYS A 202 0.16 -0.07 -14.09
C LYS A 202 -1.04 0.57 -13.45
N THR A 203 -1.63 -0.12 -12.48
CA THR A 203 -2.69 0.47 -11.66
C THR A 203 -2.08 1.54 -10.77
N VAL A 204 -2.57 2.77 -10.93
CA VAL A 204 -2.12 3.97 -10.22
C VAL A 204 -3.03 4.35 -9.06
N GLU A 205 -4.32 4.02 -9.16
CA GLU A 205 -5.31 4.16 -8.10
C GLU A 205 -6.34 3.02 -8.26
N MET A 206 -6.92 2.55 -7.17
CA MET A 206 -8.08 1.66 -7.22
C MET A 206 -9.04 1.95 -6.09
N GLY A 207 -10.32 1.65 -6.29
CA GLY A 207 -11.32 1.80 -5.26
C GLY A 207 -12.64 1.15 -5.61
N LYS A 208 -13.70 1.58 -4.94
CA LYS A 208 -15.02 0.96 -5.01
C LYS A 208 -16.07 1.97 -5.47
N ILE A 209 -17.02 1.50 -6.28
CA ILE A 209 -18.22 2.25 -6.66
C ILE A 209 -19.43 1.44 -6.17
N LEU A 210 -20.24 2.03 -5.28
CA LEU A 210 -21.53 1.46 -4.90
C LEU A 210 -22.60 1.96 -5.87
N VAL A 211 -23.48 1.07 -6.31
CA VAL A 211 -24.63 1.38 -7.17
C VAL A 211 -25.91 0.87 -6.52
N GLN A 212 -27.01 1.61 -6.67
CA GLN A 212 -28.33 1.27 -6.12
C GLN A 212 -29.38 1.23 -7.21
#